data_AF-A0A9P6Y4R7-F1
#
_entry.id   AF-A0A9P6Y4R7-F1
#
_cell.length_a   1.000
_cell.length_b   1.000
_cell.length_c   1.000
_cell.angle_alpha   90.00
_cell.angle_beta   90.00
_cell.angle_gamma   90.00
#
_symmetry.space_group_name_H-M   'P 1'
#
loop_
_entity.id
_entity.type
_entity.pdbx_description
1 polymer ?
#
loop_
_entity_poly.entity_id
_entity_poly.type
_entity_poly.pdbx_seq_one_letter_code
_entity_poly.pdbx_strand_id
1 'polypeptide(L)'
;MPLDKLSGIENRSLYRRGAPNYFAAAWQARGHTERALGQPLPRSVASLALNSPPGRSQHQLHIHVDCLRADVLQALDAHAAAVGTEWAPLPVLLRGHRYQARLLPGAELTANPLNLLAYGLAGVDDVGQWSLVVAGRDRVQGGPGFILLATRVDAETGNEASGEELQDHACSVLTGAGDVLERVR
;
A
#
# COMPACT_ATOMS: atom_id res chain seq x y z
N MET A 1 7.70 7.00 10.57
CA MET A 1 8.92 7.36 9.83
C MET A 1 10.14 6.84 10.59
N PRO A 2 11.19 6.32 9.93
CA PRO A 2 12.44 5.97 10.59
C PRO A 2 13.24 7.20 11.03
N LEU A 3 14.07 7.04 12.07
CA LEU A 3 15.01 8.06 12.53
C LEU A 3 16.24 8.18 11.62
N ASP A 4 16.58 7.10 10.93
CA ASP A 4 17.62 7.11 9.89
C ASP A 4 17.19 7.95 8.68
N LYS A 5 18.16 8.63 8.06
CA LYS A 5 17.95 9.37 6.81
C LYS A 5 17.78 8.39 5.65
N LEU A 6 16.53 8.10 5.32
CA LEU A 6 16.13 7.22 4.24
C LEU A 6 15.24 8.03 3.31
N SER A 7 15.61 8.16 2.04
CA SER A 7 14.94 9.09 1.12
C SER A 7 13.54 8.65 0.67
N GLY A 8 13.31 7.34 0.57
CA GLY A 8 12.08 6.76 0.04
C GLY A 8 12.30 5.36 -0.53
N ILE A 9 11.34 4.86 -1.30
CA ILE A 9 11.35 3.51 -1.88
C ILE A 9 12.59 3.25 -2.75
N GLU A 10 13.18 4.27 -3.36
CA GLU A 10 14.39 4.17 -4.18
C GLU A 10 15.68 3.94 -3.38
N ASN A 11 15.62 4.03 -2.05
CA ASN A 11 16.82 3.93 -1.22
C ASN A 11 17.33 2.49 -1.14
N ARG A 12 18.49 2.23 -1.78
CA ARG A 12 19.10 0.89 -1.86
C ARG A 12 19.32 0.21 -0.50
N SER A 13 19.46 0.96 0.58
CA SER A 13 19.64 0.38 1.92
C SER A 13 18.45 -0.44 2.40
N LEU A 14 17.24 -0.17 1.87
CA LEU A 14 16.00 -0.88 2.19
C LEU A 14 16.00 -2.33 1.73
N TYR A 15 16.85 -2.67 0.76
CA TYR A 15 16.88 -3.99 0.11
C TYR A 15 18.08 -4.84 0.54
N ARG A 16 18.92 -4.33 1.43
CA ARG A 16 20.06 -5.07 1.98
C ARG A 16 19.58 -6.11 2.99
N ARG A 17 20.34 -7.20 3.11
CA ARG A 17 20.09 -8.21 4.15
C ARG A 17 20.07 -7.55 5.53
N GLY A 18 19.04 -7.87 6.32
CA GLY A 18 18.85 -7.31 7.66
C GLY A 18 18.20 -5.92 7.70
N ALA A 19 17.81 -5.34 6.56
CA ALA A 19 17.03 -4.11 6.54
C ALA A 19 15.70 -4.31 7.32
N PRO A 20 15.27 -3.34 8.15
CA PRO A 20 14.01 -3.43 8.88
C PRO A 20 12.80 -3.56 7.95
N ASN A 21 11.81 -4.33 8.38
CA ASN A 21 10.51 -4.36 7.71
C ASN A 21 9.66 -3.16 8.15
N TYR A 22 9.84 -2.02 7.47
CA TYR A 22 9.12 -0.79 7.80
C TYR A 22 7.60 -0.90 7.60
N PHE A 23 7.14 -1.72 6.66
CA PHE A 23 5.71 -1.99 6.50
C PHE A 23 5.14 -2.76 7.69
N ALA A 24 5.87 -3.73 8.25
CA ALA A 24 5.45 -4.41 9.48
C ALA A 24 5.35 -3.45 10.66
N ALA A 25 6.34 -2.56 10.83
CA ALA A 25 6.29 -1.52 11.85
C ALA A 25 5.10 -0.57 11.66
N ALA A 26 4.83 -0.16 10.41
CA ALA A 26 3.68 0.70 10.08
C ALA A 26 2.34 -0.02 10.34
N TRP A 27 2.23 -1.31 10.02
CA TRP A 27 1.03 -2.11 10.30
C TRP A 27 0.74 -2.16 11.80
N GLN A 28 1.76 -2.34 12.63
CA GLN A 28 1.63 -2.33 14.09
C GLN A 28 1.29 -0.94 14.63
N ALA A 29 1.72 0.12 13.94
CA ALA A 29 1.42 1.50 14.30
C ALA A 29 -0.01 1.97 13.93
N ARG A 30 -0.84 1.13 13.30
CA ARG A 30 -2.22 1.49 12.92
C ARG A 30 -3.10 1.97 14.09
N GLY A 31 -2.78 1.58 15.32
CA GLY A 31 -3.46 2.08 16.53
C GLY A 31 -3.34 3.60 16.73
N HIS A 32 -2.38 4.27 16.07
CA HIS A 32 -2.37 5.73 16.01
C HIS A 32 -3.54 6.28 15.17
N THR A 33 -3.82 5.67 14.02
CA THR A 33 -4.98 6.00 13.18
C THR A 33 -6.29 5.72 13.91
N GLU A 34 -6.40 4.58 14.61
CA GLU A 34 -7.58 4.27 15.44
C GLU A 34 -7.86 5.34 16.50
N ARG A 35 -6.81 5.78 17.21
CA ARG A 35 -6.93 6.85 18.21
C ARG A 35 -7.35 8.18 17.58
N ALA A 36 -6.83 8.51 16.40
CA ALA A 36 -7.22 9.73 15.69
C ALA A 36 -8.67 9.67 15.20
N LEU A 37 -9.13 8.49 14.75
CA LEU A 37 -10.51 8.25 14.32
C LEU A 37 -11.49 8.17 15.50
N GLY A 38 -11.03 7.88 16.71
CA GLY A 38 -11.89 7.65 17.88
C GLY A 38 -12.64 6.32 17.83
N GLN A 39 -12.30 5.42 16.91
CA GLN A 39 -12.94 4.11 16.72
C GLN A 39 -11.94 3.07 16.16
N PRO A 40 -12.22 1.76 16.31
CA PRO A 40 -11.37 0.71 15.73
C PRO A 40 -11.24 0.86 14.21
N LEU A 41 -10.07 0.53 13.67
CA LEU A 41 -9.79 0.49 12.24
C LEU A 41 -9.84 -0.98 11.79
N PRO A 42 -10.93 -1.44 11.14
CA PRO A 42 -11.03 -2.83 10.72
C PRO A 42 -9.89 -3.22 9.80
N ARG A 43 -9.37 -4.44 9.95
CA ARG A 43 -8.27 -4.97 9.12
C ARG A 43 -8.59 -4.86 7.62
N SER A 44 -9.82 -5.16 7.23
CA SER A 44 -10.29 -5.10 5.83
C SER A 44 -10.26 -3.70 5.23
N VAL A 45 -10.33 -2.66 6.06
CA VAL A 45 -10.32 -1.25 5.66
C VAL A 45 -8.92 -0.64 5.76
N ALA A 46 -8.10 -1.12 6.69
CA ALA A 46 -6.74 -0.62 6.90
C ALA A 46 -5.83 -0.82 5.69
N SER A 47 -5.04 0.20 5.39
CA SER A 47 -4.00 0.17 4.37
C SER A 47 -2.72 0.87 4.76
N LEU A 48 -1.64 0.47 4.10
CA LEU A 48 -0.35 1.12 4.15
C LEU A 48 0.04 1.54 2.73
N ALA A 49 0.49 2.77 2.51
CA ALA A 49 0.98 3.21 1.21
C ALA A 49 2.39 3.79 1.30
N LEU A 50 3.25 3.42 0.36
CA LEU A 50 4.55 4.05 0.13
C LEU A 50 4.62 4.55 -1.30
N ASN A 51 4.79 5.86 -1.43
CA ASN A 51 4.79 6.55 -2.71
C ASN A 51 6.17 6.53 -3.41
N SER A 52 6.15 6.55 -4.74
CA SER A 52 7.30 6.76 -5.59
C SER A 52 7.87 8.19 -5.41
N PRO A 53 9.06 8.53 -5.95
CA PRO A 53 9.59 9.89 -5.94
C PRO A 53 8.71 10.91 -6.66
N PRO A 54 8.20 10.68 -7.90
CA PRO A 54 7.24 11.61 -8.51
C PRO A 54 5.93 11.72 -7.72
N GLY A 55 5.51 10.60 -7.11
CA GLY A 55 4.28 10.52 -6.33
C GLY A 55 4.41 11.02 -4.89
N ARG A 56 5.43 11.80 -4.49
CA ARG A 56 5.55 12.31 -3.10
C ARG A 56 6.12 13.73 -3.04
N SER A 57 5.91 14.42 -1.92
CA SER A 57 6.46 15.76 -1.67
C SER A 57 7.62 15.77 -0.67
N GLN A 58 7.71 14.81 0.25
CA GLN A 58 8.84 14.70 1.18
C GLN A 58 9.93 13.73 0.69
N HIS A 59 11.20 14.12 0.90
CA HIS A 59 12.39 13.30 0.64
C HIS A 59 12.87 12.53 1.89
N GLN A 60 11.92 12.00 2.67
CA GLN A 60 12.17 11.10 3.80
C GLN A 60 11.17 9.96 3.75
N LEU A 61 11.59 8.73 4.06
CA LEU A 61 10.74 7.55 4.02
C LEU A 61 9.58 7.71 4.99
N HIS A 62 8.38 7.72 4.44
CA HIS A 62 7.13 7.74 5.19
C HIS A 62 6.17 6.74 4.55
N ILE A 63 5.49 5.98 5.40
CA ILE A 63 4.42 5.05 5.00
C ILE A 63 3.15 5.65 5.56
N HIS A 64 2.18 5.90 4.68
CA HIS A 64 0.86 6.38 5.06
C HIS A 64 0.07 5.22 5.66
N VAL A 65 -0.64 5.45 6.76
CA VAL A 65 -1.45 4.43 7.44
C VAL A 65 -2.87 4.94 7.54
N ASP A 66 -3.75 4.43 6.68
CA ASP A 66 -5.06 5.03 6.48
C ASP A 66 -6.11 4.02 5.98
N CYS A 67 -7.35 4.47 5.85
CA CYS A 67 -8.44 3.70 5.28
C CYS A 67 -8.31 3.61 3.75
N LEU A 68 -8.64 2.46 3.20
CA LEU A 68 -8.90 2.32 1.76
C LEU A 68 -10.18 3.07 1.40
N ARG A 69 -10.19 3.64 0.20
CA ARG A 69 -11.40 4.18 -0.40
C ARG A 69 -12.46 3.09 -0.63
N ALA A 70 -13.72 3.48 -0.61
CA ALA A 70 -14.86 2.58 -0.83
C ALA A 70 -14.81 1.88 -2.20
N ASP A 71 -14.49 2.63 -3.25
CA ASP A 71 -14.36 2.12 -4.63
C ASP A 71 -13.22 1.08 -4.75
N VAL A 72 -12.10 1.33 -4.09
CA VAL A 72 -10.96 0.40 -4.03
C VAL A 72 -11.31 -0.87 -3.24
N LEU A 73 -11.99 -0.76 -2.09
CA LEU A 73 -12.46 -1.92 -1.34
C LEU A 73 -13.36 -2.81 -2.21
N GLN A 74 -14.36 -2.22 -2.86
CA GLN A 74 -15.29 -2.93 -3.72
C GLN A 74 -14.58 -3.63 -4.88
N ALA A 75 -13.64 -2.94 -5.54
CA ALA A 75 -12.87 -3.52 -6.64
C ALA A 75 -12.02 -4.72 -6.18
N LEU A 76 -11.36 -4.59 -5.03
CA LEU A 76 -10.53 -5.67 -4.50
C LEU A 76 -11.36 -6.88 -4.05
N ASP A 77 -12.55 -6.67 -3.50
CA ASP A 77 -13.45 -7.76 -3.13
C ASP A 77 -14.04 -8.46 -4.36
N ALA A 78 -14.47 -7.70 -5.36
CA ALA A 78 -15.01 -8.24 -6.61
C ALA A 78 -14.00 -9.07 -7.41
N HIS A 79 -12.70 -8.75 -7.28
CA HIS A 79 -11.62 -9.42 -8.00
C HIS A 79 -10.71 -10.28 -7.12
N ALA A 80 -11.08 -10.54 -5.87
CA ALA A 80 -10.25 -11.29 -4.93
C ALA A 80 -9.85 -12.69 -5.45
N ALA A 81 -10.75 -13.37 -6.16
CA ALA A 81 -10.51 -14.70 -6.74
C ALA A 81 -9.46 -14.70 -7.86
N ALA A 82 -9.17 -13.55 -8.48
CA ALA A 82 -8.19 -13.43 -9.55
C ALA A 82 -6.77 -13.17 -9.03
N VAL A 83 -6.59 -12.87 -7.73
CA VAL A 83 -5.29 -12.54 -7.16
C VAL A 83 -4.64 -13.80 -6.58
N GLY A 84 -3.44 -14.14 -7.09
CA GLY A 84 -2.64 -15.27 -6.62
C GLY A 84 -1.51 -14.86 -5.68
N THR A 85 -0.69 -15.81 -5.24
CA THR A 85 0.51 -15.54 -4.43
C THR A 85 1.70 -15.03 -5.23
N GLU A 86 1.60 -15.01 -6.55
CA GLU A 86 2.57 -14.39 -7.46
C GLU A 86 2.07 -13.02 -7.92
N TRP A 87 3.00 -12.14 -8.31
CA TRP A 87 2.61 -10.85 -8.88
C TRP A 87 1.94 -11.07 -10.24
N ALA A 88 0.74 -10.54 -10.40
CA ALA A 88 0.01 -10.55 -11.66
C ALA A 88 -0.81 -9.26 -11.82
N PRO A 89 -1.13 -8.83 -13.06
CA PRO A 89 -1.97 -7.67 -13.27
C PRO A 89 -3.35 -7.85 -12.63
N LEU A 90 -3.81 -6.83 -11.90
CA LEU A 90 -5.20 -6.77 -11.44
C LEU A 90 -6.10 -6.57 -12.67
N PRO A 91 -7.21 -7.31 -12.81
CA PRO A 91 -8.05 -7.26 -14.01
C PRO A 91 -8.92 -6.00 -14.12
N VAL A 92 -8.69 -5.01 -13.25
CA VAL A 92 -9.40 -3.74 -13.20
C VAL A 92 -8.41 -2.61 -12.94
N LEU A 93 -8.71 -1.41 -13.42
CA LEU A 93 -7.97 -0.21 -13.06
C LEU A 93 -8.45 0.30 -11.70
N LEU A 94 -7.51 0.74 -10.87
CA LEU A 94 -7.83 1.46 -9.65
C LEU A 94 -7.50 2.93 -9.89
N ARG A 95 -8.45 3.84 -9.67
CA ARG A 95 -8.29 5.27 -9.93
C ARG A 95 -7.83 5.60 -11.37
N GLY A 96 -8.14 4.73 -12.33
CA GLY A 96 -7.71 4.89 -13.74
C GLY A 96 -6.32 4.36 -14.05
N HIS A 97 -5.61 3.79 -13.06
CA HIS A 97 -4.24 3.32 -13.19
C HIS A 97 -4.14 1.79 -13.10
N ARG A 98 -3.10 1.24 -13.74
CA ARG A 98 -2.81 -0.20 -13.73
C ARG A 98 -2.11 -0.57 -12.44
N TYR A 99 -2.52 -1.68 -11.84
CA TYR A 99 -1.91 -2.25 -10.66
C TYR A 99 -1.54 -3.72 -10.88
N GLN A 100 -0.38 -4.11 -10.35
CA GLN A 100 -0.01 -5.49 -10.09
C GLN A 100 -0.54 -5.86 -8.70
N ALA A 101 -0.99 -7.10 -8.53
CA ALA A 101 -1.52 -7.59 -7.27
C ALA A 101 -0.86 -8.92 -6.87
N ARG A 102 -0.70 -9.14 -5.57
CA ARG A 102 -0.19 -10.38 -4.97
C ARG A 102 -0.83 -10.61 -3.60
N LEU A 103 -1.25 -11.83 -3.32
CA LEU A 103 -1.68 -12.26 -1.98
C LEU A 103 -0.48 -12.49 -1.06
N LEU A 104 -0.64 -12.11 0.20
CA LEU A 104 0.29 -12.41 1.27
C LEU A 104 -0.49 -12.93 2.50
N PRO A 105 -0.58 -14.26 2.70
CA PRO A 105 -1.24 -14.84 3.87
C PRO A 105 -0.48 -14.52 5.17
N GLY A 106 -1.21 -14.42 6.28
CA GLY A 106 -0.65 -14.20 7.60
C GLY A 106 -1.25 -12.97 8.29
N ALA A 107 -1.53 -13.10 9.60
CA ALA A 107 -2.03 -11.97 10.39
C ALA A 107 -1.03 -10.81 10.43
N GLU A 108 0.27 -11.12 10.34
CA GLU A 108 1.37 -10.17 10.45
C GLU A 108 2.23 -10.13 9.18
N LEU A 109 2.83 -8.96 8.91
CA LEU A 109 3.77 -8.78 7.80
C LEU A 109 5.15 -9.34 8.14
N THR A 110 5.27 -10.66 8.25
CA THR A 110 6.58 -11.31 8.47
C THR A 110 7.46 -11.25 7.23
N ALA A 111 6.87 -11.43 6.04
CA ALA A 111 7.53 -11.15 4.78
C ALA A 111 7.62 -9.63 4.55
N ASN A 112 8.76 -9.16 4.04
CA ASN A 112 8.98 -7.74 3.75
C ASN A 112 8.38 -7.35 2.38
N PRO A 113 7.33 -6.51 2.33
CA PRO A 113 6.70 -6.11 1.07
C PRO A 113 7.65 -5.44 0.08
N LEU A 114 8.64 -4.68 0.56
CA LEU A 114 9.64 -4.04 -0.31
C LEU A 114 10.53 -5.08 -1.00
N ASN A 115 10.93 -6.14 -0.29
CA ASN A 115 11.69 -7.23 -0.90
C ASN A 115 10.83 -8.01 -1.89
N LEU A 116 9.55 -8.23 -1.60
CA LEU A 116 8.63 -8.89 -2.52
C LEU A 116 8.44 -8.08 -3.82
N LEU A 117 8.38 -6.75 -3.74
CA LEU A 117 8.35 -5.88 -4.91
C LEU A 117 9.68 -5.93 -5.67
N ALA A 118 10.80 -5.67 -4.98
CA ALA A 118 12.11 -5.51 -5.61
C ALA A 118 12.61 -6.79 -6.29
N TYR A 119 12.42 -7.95 -5.66
CA TYR A 119 12.95 -9.22 -6.16
C TYR A 119 11.91 -10.05 -6.93
N GLY A 120 10.63 -9.70 -6.82
CA GLY A 120 9.54 -10.45 -7.47
C GLY A 120 8.89 -9.74 -8.65
N LEU A 121 9.14 -8.43 -8.86
CA LEU A 121 8.47 -7.66 -9.91
C LEU A 121 9.35 -6.57 -10.53
N ALA A 122 9.88 -5.64 -9.71
CA ALA A 122 10.49 -4.40 -10.22
C ALA A 122 11.98 -4.52 -10.57
N GLY A 123 12.75 -5.22 -9.75
CA GLY A 123 14.21 -5.10 -9.73
C GLY A 123 14.68 -3.94 -8.85
N VAL A 124 15.73 -4.16 -8.03
CA VAL A 124 16.25 -3.17 -7.07
C VAL A 124 16.70 -1.86 -7.73
N ASP A 125 17.06 -1.89 -9.01
CA ASP A 125 17.46 -0.68 -9.75
C ASP A 125 16.26 0.13 -10.27
N ASP A 126 15.07 -0.47 -10.42
CA ASP A 126 13.86 0.19 -10.96
C ASP A 126 12.79 0.48 -9.89
N VAL A 127 12.89 -0.05 -8.67
CA VAL A 127 11.91 0.20 -7.58
C VAL A 127 11.56 1.67 -7.34
N GLY A 128 12.46 2.61 -7.69
CA GLY A 128 12.17 4.04 -7.65
C GLY A 128 11.09 4.50 -8.63
N GLN A 129 10.66 3.69 -9.58
CA GLN A 129 9.55 3.96 -10.49
C GLN A 129 8.23 3.36 -9.99
N TRP A 130 8.22 2.74 -8.81
CA TRP A 130 7.07 2.01 -8.30
C TRP A 130 6.55 2.61 -7.00
N SER A 131 5.27 2.38 -6.75
CA SER A 131 4.63 2.53 -5.46
C SER A 131 4.15 1.19 -4.94
N LEU A 132 4.01 1.08 -3.62
CA LEU A 132 3.53 -0.13 -2.97
C LEU A 132 2.43 0.20 -1.96
N VAL A 133 1.31 -0.52 -2.07
CA VAL A 133 0.21 -0.47 -1.13
C VAL A 133 -0.01 -1.85 -0.53
N VAL A 134 -0.25 -1.90 0.79
CA VAL A 134 -0.63 -3.10 1.53
C VAL A 134 -2.06 -2.92 2.01
N ALA A 135 -2.97 -3.74 1.52
CA ALA A 135 -4.37 -3.76 1.93
C ALA A 135 -4.63 -4.95 2.86
N GLY A 136 -5.06 -4.69 4.09
CA GLY A 136 -5.39 -5.75 5.04
C GLY A 136 -6.65 -6.52 4.61
N ARG A 137 -6.67 -7.83 4.82
CA ARG A 137 -7.83 -8.69 4.49
C ARG A 137 -8.06 -9.73 5.57
N ASP A 138 -9.32 -10.00 5.86
CA ASP A 138 -9.72 -11.01 6.86
C ASP A 138 -9.68 -12.43 6.29
N ARG A 139 -9.79 -12.58 4.96
CA ARG A 139 -9.79 -13.87 4.26
C ARG A 139 -8.86 -13.86 3.05
N VAL A 140 -7.64 -14.30 3.27
CA VAL A 140 -6.62 -14.65 2.28
C VAL A 140 -6.30 -16.12 2.52
N GLN A 141 -6.66 -16.98 1.57
CA GLN A 141 -6.45 -18.43 1.67
C GLN A 141 -6.98 -19.05 2.98
N GLY A 142 -8.15 -18.59 3.44
CA GLY A 142 -8.84 -19.14 4.62
C GLY A 142 -8.48 -18.52 5.97
N GLY A 143 -7.58 -17.54 6.02
CA GLY A 143 -7.23 -16.79 7.25
C GLY A 143 -6.92 -15.32 7.00
N PRO A 144 -6.52 -14.54 8.01
CA PRO A 144 -6.13 -13.15 7.81
C PRO A 144 -4.87 -13.07 6.92
N GLY A 145 -4.82 -12.04 6.09
CA GLY A 145 -3.69 -11.78 5.20
C GLY A 145 -3.75 -10.38 4.61
N PHE A 146 -3.07 -10.20 3.50
CA PHE A 146 -2.96 -8.93 2.80
C PHE A 146 -3.08 -9.15 1.29
N ILE A 147 -3.52 -8.11 0.59
CA ILE A 147 -3.27 -7.93 -0.84
C ILE A 147 -2.21 -6.84 -0.96
N LEU A 148 -1.10 -7.16 -1.63
CA LEU A 148 -0.10 -6.20 -2.04
C LEU A 148 -0.48 -5.66 -3.41
N LEU A 149 -0.43 -4.35 -3.58
CA LEU A 149 -0.70 -3.67 -4.83
C LEU A 149 0.51 -2.83 -5.22
N ALA A 150 0.95 -2.92 -6.46
CA ALA A 150 2.05 -2.12 -6.97
C ALA A 150 1.68 -1.45 -8.29
N THR A 151 1.99 -0.17 -8.42
CA THR A 151 1.81 0.58 -9.67
C THR A 151 3.11 1.25 -10.06
N ARG A 152 3.33 1.42 -11.36
CA ARG A 152 4.55 2.01 -11.94
C ARG A 152 4.23 3.36 -12.55
N VAL A 153 5.19 4.27 -12.48
CA VAL A 153 5.13 5.56 -13.17
C VAL A 153 4.85 5.32 -14.66
N ASP A 154 3.89 6.05 -15.18
CA ASP A 154 3.45 5.99 -16.57
C ASP A 154 2.97 7.38 -17.02
N ALA A 155 3.79 8.02 -17.85
CA ALA A 155 3.52 9.37 -18.33
C ALA A 155 2.35 9.43 -19.33
N GLU A 156 2.03 8.34 -20.03
CA GLU A 156 0.92 8.30 -20.99
C GLU A 156 -0.43 8.39 -20.27
N THR A 157 -0.52 7.75 -19.10
CA THR A 157 -1.74 7.74 -18.28
C THR A 157 -1.75 8.80 -17.18
N GLY A 158 -0.69 9.62 -17.09
CA GLY A 158 -0.51 10.60 -16.01
C GLY A 158 -0.27 9.97 -14.62
N ASN A 159 0.10 8.69 -14.58
CA ASN A 159 0.35 7.96 -13.35
C ASN A 159 1.73 8.33 -12.78
N GLU A 160 1.76 9.10 -11.71
CA GLU A 160 2.99 9.40 -10.96
C GLU A 160 3.40 8.25 -10.02
N ALA A 161 2.67 7.13 -10.03
CA ALA A 161 2.72 6.07 -9.04
C ALA A 161 2.59 6.64 -7.63
N SER A 162 1.41 7.16 -7.28
CA SER A 162 1.08 7.60 -5.92
C SER A 162 0.20 6.55 -5.26
N GLY A 163 0.75 5.60 -4.51
CA GLY A 163 -0.04 4.56 -3.83
C GLY A 163 -1.09 5.10 -2.86
N GLU A 164 -0.84 6.27 -2.27
CA GLU A 164 -1.79 7.00 -1.41
C GLU A 164 -3.11 7.35 -2.13
N GLU A 165 -3.16 7.34 -3.47
CA GLU A 165 -4.41 7.60 -4.23
C GLU A 165 -5.51 6.56 -3.96
N LEU A 166 -5.13 5.38 -3.42
CA LEU A 166 -6.05 4.32 -3.04
C LEU A 166 -6.63 4.52 -1.63
N GLN A 167 -6.17 5.54 -0.91
CA GLN A 167 -6.56 5.85 0.46
C GLN A 167 -7.58 6.99 0.53
N ASP A 168 -8.31 7.03 1.64
CA ASP A 168 -9.26 8.08 1.99
C ASP A 168 -8.95 8.57 3.41
N HIS A 169 -8.41 9.78 3.52
CA HIS A 169 -8.00 10.37 4.79
C HIS A 169 -9.18 10.77 5.70
N ALA A 170 -10.40 10.84 5.15
CA ALA A 170 -11.61 11.01 5.95
C ALA A 170 -12.11 9.69 6.53
N CYS A 171 -11.56 8.56 6.07
CA CYS A 171 -12.05 7.24 6.39
C CYS A 171 -13.58 7.15 6.22
N SER A 172 -14.12 7.67 5.12
CA SER A 172 -15.56 7.85 4.91
C SER A 172 -16.35 6.55 4.98
N VAL A 173 -15.71 5.42 4.65
CA VAL A 173 -16.24 4.06 4.84
C VAL A 173 -16.59 3.75 6.31
N LEU A 174 -15.87 4.35 7.26
CA LEU A 174 -16.07 4.16 8.70
C LEU A 174 -16.78 5.34 9.36
N THR A 175 -16.55 6.56 8.88
CA THR A 175 -17.07 7.79 9.51
C THR A 175 -18.42 8.21 8.93
N GLY A 176 -18.78 7.72 7.74
CA GLY A 176 -19.96 8.18 7.00
C GLY A 176 -19.83 9.60 6.48
N ALA A 177 -18.63 10.17 6.46
CA ALA A 177 -18.38 11.48 5.85
C ALA A 177 -18.77 11.45 4.36
N GLY A 178 -19.45 12.51 3.90
CA GLY A 178 -20.00 12.57 2.55
C GLY A 178 -18.96 12.70 1.44
N ASP A 179 -17.77 13.20 1.78
CA ASP A 179 -16.68 13.44 0.83
C ASP A 179 -15.47 12.59 1.19
N VAL A 180 -14.80 12.07 0.15
CA VAL A 180 -13.50 11.41 0.28
C VAL A 180 -12.42 12.50 0.38
N LEU A 181 -11.59 12.44 1.41
CA LEU A 181 -10.44 13.34 1.49
C LEU A 181 -9.26 12.70 0.77
N GLU A 182 -8.97 13.26 -0.40
CA GLU A 182 -7.78 12.92 -1.18
C GLU A 182 -6.54 13.62 -0.62
N ARG A 183 -5.38 13.16 -1.06
CA ARG A 183 -4.09 13.78 -0.74
C ARG A 183 -4.09 15.27 -1.10
N VAL A 184 -3.67 16.10 -0.14
CA VAL A 184 -3.30 17.50 -0.41
C VAL A 184 -1.87 17.53 -0.94
N ARG A 185 -1.69 17.99 -2.19
CA ARG A 185 -0.35 18.18 -2.79
C ARG A 185 0.34 19.43 -2.24
#